data_AF-A0A4V0X8H0-F1
#
_entry.id   AF-A0A4V0X8H0-F1
#
_cell.length_a   1.000
_cell.length_b   1.000
_cell.length_c   1.000
_cell.angle_alpha   90.00
_cell.angle_beta   90.00
_cell.angle_gamma   90.00
#
_symmetry.space_group_name_H-M   'P 1'
#
loop_
_entity.id
_entity.type
_entity.pdbx_description
1 polymer ?
#
loop_
_entity_poly.entity_id
_entity_poly.type
_entity_poly.pdbx_seq_one_letter_code
_entity_poly.pdbx_strand_id
1 'polypeptide(L)'
;MVQADFSLTLLPAPRLPRSRGQTGIRTPQAGLALVVVLVLLVVIGLSSASALRSATSAEQAGNNMRLQYLAQQYAEAALRYCEAELLKPDGQRVATLRQANLPEVAVGASAAQSVWGQAASWGPAGGGAASKTRPPEAWFSSSLSAFSLPFGPECLAEQQLLPGEQRALVITARGFSPGYLADPLNGSTKAGAVVWLQSIVLLVDAPATTEPAGAARRISDRLWQRIINPPIR
;
A
#
# COMPACT_ATOMS: atom_id res chain seq x y z
N MET A 1 17.89 17.97 10.35
CA MET A 1 19.00 17.74 11.29
C MET A 1 19.27 19.07 11.98
N VAL A 2 18.59 19.32 13.10
CA VAL A 2 18.78 20.54 13.91
C VAL A 2 19.29 20.05 15.25
N GLN A 3 20.56 20.34 15.50
CA GLN A 3 21.30 20.01 16.72
C GLN A 3 20.98 21.14 17.72
N ALA A 4 20.26 20.82 18.79
CA ALA A 4 20.04 21.76 19.88
C ALA A 4 21.10 21.51 20.96
N ASP A 5 22.10 22.39 20.99
CA ASP A 5 23.10 22.54 22.05
C ASP A 5 22.39 22.94 23.36
N PHE A 6 22.37 22.05 24.35
CA PHE A 6 21.84 22.33 25.69
C PHE A 6 23.02 22.56 26.64
N SER A 7 23.53 23.80 26.66
CA SER A 7 24.53 24.24 27.64
C SER A 7 23.93 24.27 29.05
N LEU A 8 24.34 23.32 29.89
CA LEU A 8 24.03 23.26 31.32
C LEU A 8 24.70 24.44 32.05
N THR A 9 23.94 25.51 32.25
CA THR A 9 24.37 26.63 33.10
C THR A 9 23.97 26.29 34.54
N LEU A 10 24.95 25.92 35.37
CA LEU A 10 24.79 25.70 36.81
C LEU A 10 24.39 27.01 37.49
N LEU A 11 23.12 27.15 37.82
CA LEU A 11 22.59 28.24 38.65
C LEU A 11 23.02 28.05 40.12
N PRO A 12 23.44 29.11 40.83
CA PRO A 12 23.80 29.03 42.25
C PRO A 12 22.58 28.75 43.13
N ALA A 13 22.78 27.88 44.13
CA ALA A 13 21.75 27.46 45.08
C ALA A 13 21.20 28.65 45.90
N PRO A 14 19.87 28.84 46.00
CA PRO A 14 19.28 29.85 46.86
C PRO A 14 19.42 29.44 48.34
N ARG A 15 19.96 30.34 49.17
CA ARG A 15 19.99 30.18 50.63
C ARG A 15 18.58 30.34 51.18
N LEU A 16 18.07 29.29 51.83
CA LEU A 16 16.77 29.31 52.48
C LEU A 16 16.79 30.16 53.76
N PRO A 17 15.83 31.08 53.97
CA PRO A 17 15.64 31.72 55.27
C PRO A 17 15.04 30.73 56.28
N ARG A 18 15.54 30.84 57.51
CA ARG A 18 15.14 30.09 58.71
C ARG A 18 13.67 30.41 59.04
N SER A 19 12.78 29.43 58.84
CA SER A 19 11.35 29.51 59.15
C SER A 19 11.13 29.76 60.65
N ARG A 20 10.72 30.98 61.01
CA ARG A 20 10.12 31.29 62.30
C ARG A 20 8.69 30.77 62.28
N GLY A 21 8.34 29.96 63.28
CA GLY A 21 7.01 29.38 63.44
C GLY A 21 5.91 30.44 63.35
N GLN A 22 5.07 30.31 62.32
CA GLN A 22 3.75 30.92 62.28
C GLN A 22 2.76 29.92 62.88
N THR A 23 2.44 30.11 64.17
CA THR A 23 1.16 29.67 64.73
C THR A 23 0.08 30.60 64.21
N GLY A 24 -0.29 30.40 62.94
CA GLY A 24 -1.44 31.06 62.31
C GLY A 24 -2.73 30.39 62.77
N ILE A 25 -3.69 31.21 63.18
CA ILE A 25 -5.06 30.86 63.54
C ILE A 25 -5.63 29.95 62.44
N ARG A 26 -5.96 28.69 62.78
CA ARG A 26 -6.66 27.75 61.90
C ARG A 26 -8.10 28.24 61.70
N THR A 27 -8.31 29.08 60.70
CA THR A 27 -9.65 29.26 60.14
C THR A 27 -10.04 27.98 59.37
N PRO A 28 -11.32 27.57 59.38
CA PRO A 28 -11.79 26.41 58.63
C PRO A 28 -11.85 26.71 57.12
N GLN A 29 -10.68 26.87 56.48
CA GLN A 29 -10.53 27.03 55.02
C GLN A 29 -10.23 25.70 54.31
N ALA A 30 -10.42 24.57 54.98
CA ALA A 30 -10.15 23.24 54.44
C ALA A 30 -11.07 22.85 53.26
N GLY A 31 -12.25 23.47 53.14
CA GLY A 31 -13.19 23.17 52.05
C GLY A 31 -12.77 23.72 50.69
N LEU A 32 -12.19 24.92 50.63
CA LEU A 32 -11.85 25.58 49.37
C LEU A 32 -10.65 24.93 48.67
N ALA A 33 -9.62 24.55 49.45
CA ALA A 33 -8.40 23.92 48.92
C ALA A 33 -8.70 22.57 48.23
N LEU A 34 -9.61 21.77 48.80
CA LEU A 34 -10.01 20.49 48.22
C LEU A 34 -10.75 20.67 46.89
N VAL A 35 -11.63 21.67 46.79
CA VAL A 35 -12.33 21.99 45.54
C VAL A 35 -11.35 22.42 44.45
N VAL A 36 -10.38 23.28 44.77
CA VAL A 36 -9.36 23.72 43.80
C VAL A 36 -8.51 22.56 43.30
N VAL A 37 -8.04 21.68 44.20
CA VAL A 37 -7.26 20.50 43.81
C VAL A 37 -8.08 19.55 42.93
N LEU A 38 -9.36 19.31 43.26
CA LEU A 38 -10.22 18.46 42.46
C LEU A 38 -10.40 19.00 41.04
N VAL A 39 -10.61 20.32 40.89
CA VAL A 39 -10.70 20.96 39.57
C VAL A 39 -9.38 20.83 38.80
N LEU A 40 -8.23 21.07 39.44
CA LEU A 40 -6.92 20.93 38.78
C LEU A 40 -6.67 19.47 38.33
N LEU A 41 -7.02 18.49 39.16
CA LEU A 41 -6.91 17.06 38.80
C LEU A 41 -7.80 16.72 37.61
N VAL A 42 -9.03 17.25 37.54
CA VAL A 42 -9.93 17.03 36.41
C VAL A 42 -9.35 17.62 35.12
N VAL A 43 -8.82 18.84 35.17
CA VAL A 43 -8.22 19.49 33.99
C VAL A 43 -7.01 18.70 33.48
N ILE A 44 -6.08 18.31 34.37
CA ILE A 44 -4.89 17.53 33.99
C ILE A 44 -5.29 16.15 33.45
N GLY A 45 -6.30 15.51 34.06
CA GLY A 45 -6.84 14.23 33.61
C GLY A 45 -7.42 14.31 32.20
N LEU A 46 -8.21 15.35 31.92
CA LEU A 46 -8.78 15.60 30.60
C LEU A 46 -7.71 15.89 29.54
N SER A 47 -6.69 16.69 29.86
CA SER A 47 -5.56 16.96 28.96
C SER A 47 -4.72 15.71 28.66
N SER A 48 -4.49 14.87 29.67
CA SER A 48 -3.75 13.61 29.50
C SER A 48 -4.54 12.63 28.62
N ALA A 49 -5.85 12.53 28.84
CA ALA A 49 -6.72 11.67 28.05
C ALA A 49 -6.81 12.09 26.57
N SER A 50 -6.85 13.40 26.28
CA SER A 50 -6.86 13.89 24.89
C SER A 50 -5.51 13.66 24.19
N ALA A 51 -4.40 13.84 24.90
CA ALA A 51 -3.06 13.57 24.39
C ALA A 51 -2.87 12.09 24.03
N LEU A 52 -3.30 11.17 24.91
CA LEU A 52 -3.24 9.72 24.66
C LEU A 52 -4.09 9.30 23.46
N ARG A 53 -5.34 9.78 23.36
CA ARG A 53 -6.19 9.49 22.19
C ARG A 53 -5.56 10.01 20.89
N SER A 54 -4.96 11.19 20.93
CA SER A 54 -4.29 11.78 19.77
C SER A 54 -3.07 10.97 19.35
N ALA A 55 -2.26 10.52 20.32
CA ALA A 55 -1.10 9.65 20.05
C ALA A 55 -1.54 8.32 19.42
N THR A 56 -2.55 7.65 19.99
CA THR A 56 -3.08 6.40 19.42
C THR A 56 -3.66 6.60 18.02
N SER A 57 -4.36 7.71 17.76
CA SER A 57 -4.90 8.02 16.44
C SER A 57 -3.78 8.24 15.42
N ALA A 58 -2.72 8.97 15.80
CA ALA A 58 -1.55 9.19 14.95
C ALA A 58 -0.78 7.89 14.66
N GLU A 59 -0.62 7.01 15.65
CA GLU A 59 0.00 5.68 15.47
C GLU A 59 -0.81 4.81 14.50
N GLN A 60 -2.13 4.76 14.66
CA GLN A 60 -3.01 4.02 13.74
C GLN A 60 -2.95 4.58 12.32
N ALA A 61 -3.00 5.91 12.16
CA ALA A 61 -2.88 6.56 10.85
C ALA A 61 -1.52 6.25 10.21
N GLY A 62 -0.43 6.37 10.95
CA GLY A 62 0.92 6.06 10.48
C GLY A 62 1.08 4.59 10.08
N ASN A 63 0.52 3.67 10.86
CA ASN A 63 0.53 2.24 10.53
C ASN A 63 -0.26 1.96 9.25
N ASN A 64 -1.46 2.53 9.10
CA ASN A 64 -2.27 2.37 7.89
C ASN A 64 -1.56 2.90 6.65
N MET A 65 -0.91 4.07 6.73
CA MET A 65 -0.11 4.61 5.64
C MET A 65 1.05 3.67 5.29
N ARG A 66 1.78 3.15 6.28
CA ARG A 66 2.87 2.19 6.07
C ARG A 66 2.39 0.93 5.33
N LEU A 67 1.24 0.38 5.72
CA LEU A 67 0.67 -0.80 5.05
C LEU A 67 0.27 -0.50 3.61
N GLN A 68 -0.28 0.69 3.34
CA GLN A 68 -0.61 1.15 1.99
C GLN A 68 0.63 1.31 1.11
N TYR A 69 1.72 1.88 1.65
CA TYR A 69 2.99 2.00 0.91
C TYR A 69 3.61 0.64 0.58
N LEU A 70 3.59 -0.31 1.50
CA LEU A 70 4.08 -1.67 1.23
C LEU A 70 3.23 -2.36 0.16
N ALA A 71 1.90 -2.27 0.25
CA ALA A 71 1.01 -2.81 -0.76
C ALA A 71 1.24 -2.18 -2.14
N GLN A 72 1.48 -0.86 -2.20
CA GLN A 72 1.86 -0.15 -3.42
C GLN A 72 3.16 -0.69 -4.02
N GLN A 73 4.22 -0.85 -3.22
CA GLN A 73 5.51 -1.38 -3.68
C GLN A 73 5.36 -2.79 -4.28
N TYR A 74 4.58 -3.67 -3.63
CA TYR A 74 4.30 -5.00 -4.16
C TYR A 74 3.47 -4.98 -5.44
N ALA A 75 2.50 -4.06 -5.56
CA ALA A 75 1.72 -3.88 -6.78
C ALA A 75 2.62 -3.44 -7.95
N GLU A 76 3.53 -2.49 -7.70
CA GLU A 76 4.52 -2.04 -8.69
C GLU A 76 5.47 -3.18 -9.10
N ALA A 77 5.92 -3.99 -8.14
CA ALA A 77 6.79 -5.14 -8.44
C ALA A 77 6.10 -6.16 -9.36
N ALA A 78 4.83 -6.49 -9.11
CA ALA A 78 4.07 -7.38 -10.00
C ALA A 78 3.82 -6.76 -11.38
N LEU A 79 3.51 -5.46 -11.43
CA LEU A 79 3.30 -4.78 -12.70
C LEU A 79 4.58 -4.81 -13.55
N ARG A 80 5.74 -4.51 -12.95
CA ARG A 80 7.05 -4.58 -13.61
C ARG A 80 7.41 -6.00 -14.07
N TYR A 81 7.08 -7.02 -13.28
CA TYR A 81 7.29 -8.42 -13.67
C TYR A 81 6.49 -8.75 -14.94
N CYS A 82 5.21 -8.41 -14.96
CA CYS A 82 4.34 -8.78 -16.07
C CYS A 82 4.65 -7.98 -17.34
N GLU A 83 5.02 -6.71 -17.21
CA GLU A 83 5.60 -5.93 -18.31
C GLU A 83 6.84 -6.62 -18.89
N ALA A 84 7.78 -7.05 -18.04
CA ALA A 84 9.01 -7.70 -18.48
C ALA A 84 8.74 -9.04 -19.20
N GLU A 85 7.79 -9.84 -18.70
CA GLU A 85 7.34 -11.07 -19.36
C GLU A 85 6.70 -10.80 -20.73
N LEU A 86 5.89 -9.75 -20.86
CA LEU A 86 5.21 -9.42 -22.12
C LEU A 86 6.15 -8.89 -23.21
N LEU A 87 7.34 -8.40 -22.83
CA LEU A 87 8.40 -8.04 -23.79
C LEU A 87 9.12 -9.26 -24.38
N LYS A 88 9.03 -10.43 -23.73
CA LYS A 88 9.62 -11.66 -24.24
C LYS A 88 8.84 -12.19 -25.45
N PRO A 89 9.49 -12.98 -26.33
CA PRO A 89 8.80 -13.77 -27.34
C PRO A 89 7.77 -14.71 -26.70
N ASP A 90 6.65 -14.96 -27.38
CA ASP A 90 5.49 -15.66 -26.80
C ASP A 90 5.83 -17.03 -26.17
N GLY A 91 6.67 -17.82 -26.85
CA GLY A 91 7.10 -19.13 -26.35
C GLY A 91 7.94 -19.10 -25.07
N GLN A 92 8.53 -17.95 -24.72
CA GLN A 92 9.37 -17.77 -23.52
C GLN A 92 8.61 -17.14 -22.34
N ARG A 93 7.35 -16.75 -22.55
CA ARG A 93 6.51 -16.16 -21.49
C ARG A 93 6.02 -17.24 -20.53
N VAL A 94 5.77 -16.82 -19.29
CA VAL A 94 4.93 -17.59 -18.37
C VAL A 94 3.58 -17.93 -19.01
N ALA A 95 3.08 -19.13 -18.73
CA ALA A 95 1.90 -19.69 -19.40
C ALA A 95 0.69 -18.73 -19.41
N THR A 96 0.45 -18.05 -18.29
CA THR A 96 -0.66 -17.10 -18.06
C THR A 96 -0.56 -15.81 -18.89
N LEU A 97 0.63 -15.47 -19.41
CA LEU A 97 0.88 -14.28 -20.24
C LEU A 97 1.20 -14.62 -21.71
N ARG A 98 0.98 -15.87 -22.12
CA ARG A 98 1.04 -16.27 -23.53
C ARG A 98 -0.15 -15.70 -24.29
N GLN A 99 0.03 -15.44 -25.57
CA GLN A 99 -0.95 -14.82 -26.46
C GLN A 99 -2.31 -15.54 -26.41
N ALA A 100 -2.32 -16.87 -26.28
CA ALA A 100 -3.53 -17.68 -26.15
C ALA A 100 -4.36 -17.40 -24.88
N ASN A 101 -3.73 -16.87 -23.83
CA ASN A 101 -4.34 -16.59 -22.52
C ASN A 101 -4.52 -15.08 -22.27
N LEU A 102 -4.26 -14.24 -23.27
CA LEU A 102 -4.51 -12.80 -23.23
C LEU A 102 -5.89 -12.51 -23.84
N PRO A 103 -6.91 -12.24 -23.01
CA PRO A 103 -8.25 -11.94 -23.51
C PRO A 103 -8.25 -10.62 -24.28
N GLU A 104 -9.00 -10.57 -25.38
CA GLU A 104 -9.21 -9.36 -26.15
C GLU A 104 -10.47 -8.63 -25.66
N VAL A 105 -10.35 -7.32 -25.46
CA VAL A 105 -11.39 -6.43 -24.96
C VAL A 105 -11.51 -5.23 -25.92
N ALA A 106 -12.73 -4.79 -26.18
CA ALA A 106 -12.97 -3.63 -27.03
C ALA A 106 -12.46 -2.33 -26.36
N VAL A 107 -11.99 -1.36 -27.16
CA VAL A 107 -11.64 -0.02 -26.65
C VAL A 107 -12.85 0.63 -26.03
N GLY A 108 -12.66 1.24 -24.86
CA GLY A 108 -13.73 1.92 -24.13
C GLY A 108 -14.67 0.96 -23.39
N ALA A 109 -14.33 -0.33 -23.32
CA ALA A 109 -15.03 -1.25 -22.43
C ALA A 109 -14.98 -0.74 -20.99
N SER A 110 -16.12 -0.83 -20.31
CA SER A 110 -16.19 -0.52 -18.88
C SER A 110 -15.42 -1.55 -18.06
N ALA A 111 -15.09 -1.21 -16.81
CA ALA A 111 -14.48 -2.15 -15.88
C ALA A 111 -15.27 -3.48 -15.78
N ALA A 112 -16.60 -3.43 -15.80
CA ALA A 112 -17.44 -4.63 -15.74
C ALA A 112 -17.29 -5.56 -16.96
N GLN A 113 -16.92 -5.00 -18.12
CA GLN A 113 -16.70 -5.75 -19.36
C GLN A 113 -15.25 -6.21 -19.52
N SER A 114 -14.30 -5.52 -18.88
CA SER A 114 -12.90 -5.93 -18.82
C SER A 114 -12.70 -7.18 -17.96
N VAL A 115 -11.68 -7.97 -18.26
CA VAL A 115 -11.37 -9.16 -17.49
C VAL A 115 -10.78 -8.76 -16.14
N TRP A 116 -9.98 -7.69 -16.09
CA TRP A 116 -9.45 -7.19 -14.82
C TRP A 116 -10.54 -6.69 -13.87
N GLY A 117 -11.65 -6.15 -14.38
CA GLY A 117 -12.76 -5.66 -13.56
C GLY A 117 -13.78 -6.74 -13.17
N GLN A 118 -13.52 -8.00 -13.50
CA GLN A 118 -14.30 -9.14 -13.02
C GLN A 118 -13.63 -9.79 -11.81
N ALA A 119 -14.34 -9.87 -10.68
CA ALA A 119 -13.82 -10.49 -9.46
C ALA A 119 -13.38 -11.95 -9.68
N ALA A 120 -14.10 -12.70 -10.53
CA ALA A 120 -13.79 -14.09 -10.85
C ALA A 120 -12.40 -14.29 -11.48
N SER A 121 -11.91 -13.30 -12.24
CA SER A 121 -10.58 -13.32 -12.87
C SER A 121 -9.44 -13.29 -11.87
N TRP A 122 -9.71 -12.83 -10.66
CA TRP A 122 -8.75 -12.74 -9.57
C TRP A 122 -8.82 -13.92 -8.59
N GLY A 123 -9.71 -14.88 -8.86
CA GLY A 123 -9.82 -16.12 -8.09
C GLY A 123 -8.62 -17.06 -8.30
N PRO A 124 -8.61 -18.23 -7.63
CA PRO A 124 -7.50 -19.19 -7.70
C PRO A 124 -7.18 -19.65 -9.13
N ALA A 125 -8.21 -19.83 -9.96
CA ALA A 125 -8.08 -20.30 -11.35
C ALA A 125 -7.81 -19.18 -12.38
N GLY A 126 -7.79 -17.90 -11.98
CA GLY A 126 -7.55 -16.79 -12.93
C GLY A 126 -8.70 -16.52 -13.90
N GLY A 127 -9.92 -16.94 -13.56
CA GLY A 127 -11.11 -16.83 -14.42
C GLY A 127 -11.06 -17.73 -15.66
N GLY A 128 -11.95 -17.48 -16.63
CA GLY A 128 -12.08 -18.29 -17.84
C GLY A 128 -10.87 -18.25 -18.80
N ALA A 129 -9.95 -17.30 -18.63
CA ALA A 129 -8.78 -17.12 -19.49
C ALA A 129 -7.44 -17.46 -18.80
N ALA A 130 -7.46 -17.91 -17.53
CA ALA A 130 -6.26 -18.21 -16.74
C ALA A 130 -5.19 -17.09 -16.77
N SER A 131 -5.60 -15.83 -16.95
CA SER A 131 -4.71 -14.70 -17.23
C SER A 131 -4.04 -14.12 -15.97
N LYS A 132 -4.43 -14.61 -14.80
CA LYS A 132 -3.87 -14.20 -13.52
C LYS A 132 -2.48 -14.79 -13.33
N THR A 133 -1.49 -13.92 -13.18
CA THR A 133 -0.09 -14.30 -12.98
C THR A 133 0.35 -13.89 -11.58
N ARG A 134 1.00 -14.81 -10.87
CA ARG A 134 1.69 -14.53 -9.61
C ARG A 134 3.19 -14.50 -9.89
N PRO A 135 3.88 -13.37 -9.70
CA PRO A 135 5.34 -13.34 -9.77
C PRO A 135 5.95 -14.35 -8.80
N PRO A 136 7.10 -14.95 -9.14
CA PRO A 136 7.84 -15.79 -8.21
C PRO A 136 8.31 -14.97 -7.01
N GLU A 137 8.36 -15.59 -5.83
CA GLU A 137 8.67 -14.91 -4.57
C GLU A 137 10.03 -14.19 -4.59
N ALA A 138 11.02 -14.77 -5.28
CA ALA A 138 12.34 -14.17 -5.47
C ALA A 138 12.32 -12.80 -6.18
N TRP A 139 11.21 -12.43 -6.82
CA TRP A 139 11.07 -11.13 -7.49
C TRP A 139 10.76 -9.98 -6.54
N PHE A 140 10.13 -10.27 -5.40
CA PHE A 140 9.63 -9.25 -4.49
C PHE A 140 10.00 -9.49 -3.02
N SER A 141 10.66 -10.61 -2.72
CA SER A 141 11.17 -10.95 -1.40
C SER A 141 12.63 -11.36 -1.47
N SER A 142 13.35 -11.12 -0.37
CA SER A 142 14.73 -11.54 -0.18
C SER A 142 14.82 -12.56 0.95
N SER A 143 15.89 -13.36 1.00
CA SER A 143 16.13 -14.30 2.12
C SER A 143 16.33 -13.60 3.47
N LEU A 144 16.55 -12.28 3.47
CA LEU A 144 16.67 -11.43 4.66
C LEU A 144 15.34 -10.78 5.07
N SER A 145 14.26 -11.03 4.33
CA SER A 145 12.93 -10.52 4.67
C SER A 145 12.47 -11.11 6.00
N ALA A 146 12.18 -10.24 6.98
CA ALA A 146 11.65 -10.65 8.29
C ALA A 146 10.18 -11.10 8.24
N PHE A 147 9.55 -11.14 7.06
CA PHE A 147 8.12 -11.39 6.89
C PHE A 147 7.89 -12.39 5.76
N SER A 148 7.08 -13.42 6.04
CA SER A 148 6.51 -14.31 5.03
C SER A 148 5.16 -13.76 4.59
N LEU A 149 4.95 -13.60 3.28
CA LEU A 149 3.71 -13.04 2.74
C LEU A 149 2.69 -14.16 2.50
N PRO A 150 1.54 -14.19 3.22
CA PRO A 150 0.49 -15.17 2.93
C PRO A 150 -0.07 -14.97 1.51
N PHE A 151 -0.09 -13.71 1.04
CA PHE A 151 -0.51 -13.32 -0.29
C PHE A 151 0.63 -12.56 -0.98
N GLY A 152 1.15 -13.15 -2.06
CA GLY A 152 2.09 -12.46 -2.96
C GLY A 152 1.31 -11.54 -3.90
N PRO A 153 1.96 -10.53 -4.50
CA PRO A 153 1.30 -9.68 -5.45
C PRO A 153 0.89 -10.47 -6.70
N GLU A 154 -0.08 -9.96 -7.42
CA GLU A 154 -0.64 -10.62 -8.61
C GLU A 154 -0.84 -9.60 -9.72
N CYS A 155 -0.82 -10.05 -10.96
CA CYS A 155 -1.16 -9.24 -12.11
C CYS A 155 -2.07 -9.99 -13.07
N LEU A 156 -2.72 -9.25 -13.95
CA LEU A 156 -3.52 -9.72 -15.06
C LEU A 156 -3.24 -8.83 -16.27
N ALA A 157 -3.11 -9.44 -17.44
CA ALA A 157 -2.94 -8.71 -18.69
C ALA A 157 -4.08 -9.04 -19.66
N GLU A 158 -4.58 -8.02 -20.35
CA GLU A 158 -5.57 -8.14 -21.42
C GLU A 158 -5.15 -7.27 -22.61
N GLN A 159 -5.69 -7.59 -23.79
CA GLN A 159 -5.43 -6.88 -25.04
C GLN A 159 -6.61 -5.97 -25.36
N GLN A 160 -6.33 -4.70 -25.64
CA GLN A 160 -7.32 -3.77 -26.15
C GLN A 160 -7.09 -3.51 -27.64
N LEU A 161 -8.12 -3.78 -28.45
CA LEU A 161 -8.04 -3.66 -29.91
C LEU A 161 -8.31 -2.21 -30.35
N LEU A 162 -7.25 -1.45 -30.67
CA LEU A 162 -7.38 -0.07 -31.11
C LEU A 162 -7.83 0.03 -32.58
N PRO A 163 -8.48 1.14 -32.97
CA PRO A 163 -8.74 1.42 -34.38
C PRO A 163 -7.42 1.40 -35.18
N GLY A 164 -7.41 0.72 -36.33
CA GLY A 164 -6.21 0.59 -37.17
C GLY A 164 -5.30 -0.58 -36.80
N GLU A 165 -5.85 -1.67 -36.27
CA GLU A 165 -5.15 -2.95 -35.95
C GLU A 165 -4.04 -2.85 -34.89
N GLN A 166 -3.88 -1.70 -34.24
CA GLN A 166 -2.97 -1.55 -33.13
C GLN A 166 -3.51 -2.25 -31.88
N ARG A 167 -2.61 -2.84 -31.10
CA ARG A 167 -2.94 -3.55 -29.87
C ARG A 167 -2.30 -2.84 -28.69
N ALA A 168 -3.12 -2.38 -27.75
CA ALA A 168 -2.64 -1.94 -26.43
C ALA A 168 -2.72 -3.10 -25.46
N LEU A 169 -1.75 -3.23 -24.56
CA LEU A 169 -1.87 -4.13 -23.42
C LEU A 169 -2.31 -3.33 -22.20
N VAL A 170 -3.36 -3.81 -21.54
CA VAL A 170 -3.80 -3.30 -20.25
C VAL A 170 -3.35 -4.31 -19.20
N ILE A 171 -2.37 -3.91 -18.40
CA ILE A 171 -1.78 -4.71 -17.34
C ILE A 171 -2.29 -4.16 -16.02
N THR A 172 -3.08 -4.95 -15.31
CA THR A 172 -3.56 -4.60 -13.98
C THR A 172 -2.80 -5.42 -12.95
N ALA A 173 -2.32 -4.79 -11.88
CA ALA A 173 -1.61 -5.45 -10.79
C ALA A 173 -2.23 -5.08 -9.45
N ARG A 174 -2.19 -6.03 -8.52
CA ARG A 174 -2.57 -5.82 -7.13
C ARG A 174 -1.47 -6.27 -6.19
N GLY A 175 -1.20 -5.44 -5.20
CA GLY A 175 -0.24 -5.72 -4.14
C GLY A 175 -0.92 -5.76 -2.79
N PHE A 176 -0.41 -6.61 -1.91
CA PHE A 176 -0.99 -6.88 -0.62
C PHE A 176 -0.01 -6.52 0.49
N SER A 177 -0.50 -5.87 1.54
CA SER A 177 0.30 -5.63 2.73
C SER A 177 0.58 -6.96 3.49
N PRO A 178 1.66 -7.06 4.30
CA PRO A 178 1.97 -8.30 5.03
C PRO A 178 0.87 -8.83 5.97
N GLY A 179 0.00 -7.96 6.47
CA GLY A 179 -1.14 -8.34 7.31
C GLY A 179 -2.45 -8.53 6.54
N TYR A 180 -2.39 -8.67 5.21
CA TYR A 180 -3.58 -8.81 4.38
C TYR A 180 -4.33 -10.11 4.68
N LEU A 181 -5.63 -9.99 4.91
CA LEU A 181 -6.54 -11.12 5.05
C LEU A 181 -7.73 -10.91 4.13
N ALA A 182 -7.99 -11.90 3.28
CA ALA A 182 -9.20 -11.97 2.48
C ALA A 182 -10.30 -12.75 3.22
N ASP A 183 -11.55 -12.36 3.01
CA ASP A 183 -12.72 -13.15 3.37
C ASP A 183 -12.79 -14.39 2.46
N PRO A 184 -12.82 -15.61 3.01
CA PRO A 184 -12.81 -16.84 2.21
C PRO A 184 -14.06 -17.05 1.35
N LEU A 185 -15.16 -16.36 1.64
CA LEU A 185 -16.43 -16.53 0.91
C LEU A 185 -16.52 -15.67 -0.35
N ASN A 186 -15.98 -14.45 -0.31
CA ASN A 186 -16.14 -13.46 -1.39
C ASN A 186 -14.81 -12.83 -1.87
N GLY A 187 -13.69 -13.14 -1.22
CA GLY A 187 -12.37 -12.61 -1.56
C GLY A 187 -12.13 -11.15 -1.15
N SER A 188 -13.07 -10.52 -0.44
CA SER A 188 -12.98 -9.13 0.01
C SER A 188 -11.92 -8.95 1.10
N THR A 189 -11.34 -7.76 1.21
CA THR A 189 -10.35 -7.42 2.23
C THR A 189 -11.03 -7.33 3.60
N LYS A 190 -10.65 -8.23 4.49
CA LYS A 190 -11.05 -8.22 5.91
C LYS A 190 -10.09 -7.40 6.77
N ALA A 191 -8.80 -7.48 6.47
CA ALA A 191 -7.75 -6.75 7.19
C ALA A 191 -6.55 -6.46 6.28
N GLY A 192 -5.75 -5.46 6.68
CA GLY A 192 -4.59 -5.00 5.91
C GLY A 192 -4.96 -4.03 4.79
N ALA A 193 -4.08 -3.91 3.80
CA ALA A 193 -4.26 -3.05 2.64
C ALA A 193 -4.06 -3.85 1.35
N VAL A 194 -4.87 -3.54 0.35
CA VAL A 194 -4.69 -3.94 -1.05
C VAL A 194 -4.62 -2.68 -1.91
N VAL A 195 -3.68 -2.63 -2.83
CA VAL A 195 -3.53 -1.51 -3.77
C VAL A 195 -3.56 -2.04 -5.19
N TRP A 196 -4.31 -1.35 -6.04
CA TRP A 196 -4.53 -1.72 -7.43
C TRP A 196 -3.92 -0.67 -8.35
N LEU A 197 -3.07 -1.14 -9.27
CA LEU A 197 -2.40 -0.33 -10.27
C LEU A 197 -2.72 -0.88 -11.64
N GLN A 198 -2.76 0.02 -12.62
CA GLN A 198 -2.94 -0.35 -14.00
C GLN A 198 -1.93 0.40 -14.86
N SER A 199 -1.31 -0.33 -15.77
CA SER A 199 -0.51 0.24 -16.85
C SER A 199 -1.11 -0.13 -18.19
N ILE A 200 -1.20 0.86 -19.07
CA ILE A 200 -1.57 0.67 -20.47
C ILE A 200 -0.30 0.91 -21.27
N VAL A 201 0.12 -0.11 -22.03
CA VAL A 201 1.34 -0.04 -22.83
C VAL A 201 1.03 -0.32 -24.29
N LEU A 202 1.61 0.50 -25.16
CA LEU A 202 1.64 0.25 -26.60
C LEU A 202 2.96 -0.43 -26.93
N LEU A 203 2.89 -1.64 -27.48
CA LEU A 203 4.08 -2.34 -27.95
C LEU A 203 4.27 -2.13 -29.44
N VAL A 204 5.52 -1.91 -29.82
CA VAL A 204 5.97 -1.92 -31.21
C VAL A 204 6.98 -3.04 -31.37
N ASP A 205 6.92 -3.73 -32.51
CA ASP A 205 7.96 -4.69 -32.86
C ASP A 205 9.26 -3.93 -33.13
N ALA A 206 10.37 -4.39 -32.56
CA ALA A 206 11.67 -3.80 -32.87
C ALA A 206 11.97 -3.98 -34.37
N PRO A 207 12.67 -3.03 -35.00
CA PRO A 207 13.11 -3.19 -36.38
C PRO A 207 13.91 -4.48 -36.48
N ALA A 208 13.58 -5.31 -37.48
CA ALA A 208 14.17 -6.64 -37.67
C ALA A 208 15.69 -6.52 -37.84
N THR A 209 16.45 -6.73 -36.77
CA THR A 209 17.83 -7.17 -36.89
C THR A 209 17.79 -8.64 -37.34
N THR A 210 18.76 -9.06 -38.13
CA THR A 210 18.88 -10.33 -38.89
C THR A 210 18.92 -11.62 -38.03
N GLU A 211 18.13 -11.70 -36.96
CA GLU A 211 18.05 -12.84 -36.06
C GLU A 211 16.73 -13.60 -36.30
N PRO A 212 16.76 -14.91 -36.53
CA PRO A 212 15.54 -15.69 -36.71
C PRO A 212 14.95 -16.03 -35.34
N ALA A 213 13.62 -15.93 -35.24
CA ALA A 213 12.75 -16.28 -34.10
C ALA A 213 12.49 -15.18 -33.05
N GLY A 214 11.41 -14.43 -33.30
CA GLY A 214 10.71 -13.63 -32.28
C GLY A 214 11.23 -12.20 -32.18
N ALA A 215 10.63 -11.28 -32.94
CA ALA A 215 10.95 -9.86 -32.84
C ALA A 215 10.82 -9.41 -31.38
N ALA A 216 11.92 -8.93 -30.80
CA ALA A 216 11.90 -8.32 -29.49
C ALA A 216 10.93 -7.14 -29.52
N ARG A 217 9.96 -7.10 -28.61
CA ARG A 217 9.02 -5.98 -28.53
C ARG A 217 9.62 -4.88 -27.67
N ARG A 218 9.33 -3.63 -28.03
CA ARG A 218 9.65 -2.46 -27.20
C ARG A 218 8.37 -1.72 -26.84
N ILE A 219 8.39 -1.07 -25.68
CA ILE A 219 7.32 -0.20 -25.24
C ILE A 219 7.48 1.13 -25.96
N SER A 220 6.48 1.51 -26.77
CA SER A 220 6.42 2.80 -27.46
C SER A 220 5.91 3.90 -26.53
N ASP A 221 4.80 3.60 -25.84
CA ASP A 221 4.15 4.51 -24.90
C ASP A 221 3.62 3.75 -23.69
N ARG A 222 3.49 4.46 -22.57
CA ARG A 222 3.16 3.92 -21.26
C ARG A 222 2.34 4.93 -20.46
N LEU A 223 1.10 4.56 -20.16
CA LEU A 223 0.26 5.25 -19.19
C LEU A 223 0.20 4.45 -17.89
N TRP A 224 0.33 5.12 -16.74
CA TRP A 224 0.18 4.53 -15.41
C TRP A 224 -0.98 5.20 -14.68
N GLN A 225 -1.85 4.39 -14.08
CA GLN A 225 -2.95 4.89 -13.27
C GLN A 225 -3.22 4.00 -12.05
N ARG A 226 -3.69 4.64 -10.98
CA ARG A 226 -4.12 3.94 -9.77
C ARG A 226 -5.62 3.69 -9.85
N ILE A 227 -6.05 2.45 -9.64
CA ILE A 227 -7.48 2.11 -9.65
C ILE A 227 -8.04 2.42 -8.26
N ILE A 228 -9.02 3.33 -8.21
CA ILE A 228 -9.66 3.76 -6.97
C ILE A 228 -10.84 2.84 -6.60
N ASN A 229 -11.53 2.28 -7.60
CA ASN A 229 -12.68 1.39 -7.39
C ASN A 229 -12.43 0.02 -8.03
N PRO A 230 -11.71 -0.88 -7.35
CA PRO A 230 -11.45 -2.22 -7.84
C PRO A 230 -12.70 -3.12 -7.71
N PRO A 231 -12.77 -4.23 -8.47
CA PRO A 231 -13.91 -5.14 -8.44
C PRO A 231 -14.01 -5.98 -7.15
N ILE A 232 -12.90 -6.10 -6.42
CA ILE A 232 -12.83 -6.74 -5.11
C ILE A 232 -12.23 -5.71 -4.16
N ARG A 233 -12.99 -5.34 -3.14
CA ARG A 233 -12.55 -4.40 -2.10
C ARG A 233 -11.98 -5.13 -0.93
#